data_AF-A0AAN7GLT1-F1
#
_entry.id   AF-A0AAN7GLT1-F1
#
_cell.length_a   1.000
_cell.length_b   1.000
_cell.length_c   1.000
_cell.angle_alpha   90.00
_cell.angle_beta   90.00
_cell.angle_gamma   90.00
#
_symmetry.space_group_name_H-M   'P 1'
#
loop_
_entity.id
_entity.type
_entity.pdbx_description
1 polymer ?
#
loop_
_entity_poly.entity_id
_entity_poly.type
_entity_poly.pdbx_seq_one_letter_code
_entity_poly.pdbx_strand_id
1 'polypeptide(L)'
;MAAKADEPQAHIPKDQLPNIAYCITSPPPLPEAILLGFQHFLVMLGASVIIPSALVPQMGGTNEEKAKVIQTLLFVAGINTLTQTLFGSRLPAVIGASYTFVPTTISIILAGRFSDDPEDKFKRIMRAIQGSLIVASTLQIVLGFSGLWKNVARLLSPLSAVPLVAMVGFGLYELGFPGVAKCVEIGLPELIILVFVSQYLPHVVHSGKHLFDRFAVVFAIVIVWIYAHLLTVGGAYNGKPPKTQASCRTDRAGLIDAAPWIRVPYPFQWGAPSFDAGEAFAMMMAAFVALIESTGAFMAVARYASATHMPPSVLSRGVGWQGVGILIAGLFGTVNAASVSVENAGLLALTRVGSRRVVQISAGFMIFFSILGKFGAVFASIPAPIFAALYCLFFAYVGAVGLSFLQFCNLNSFRTKFILGFSVFLGLSIPQYFNEYIAINGRGPVHTSARWFNDMVNVPFSSEPFVAGIVAYFLDNTLHKRDGGIRKDRGKHWWDKFRSFDIDTRSEEFYSLPFNLNKYFPSV
;
A
#
# COMPACT_ATOMS: atom_id res chain seq x y z
N MET A 1 -22.06 -26.56 46.15
CA MET A 1 -21.56 -25.24 45.71
C MET A 1 -21.34 -25.30 44.22
N ALA A 2 -22.23 -24.70 43.42
CA ALA A 2 -22.00 -24.55 41.99
C ALA A 2 -20.78 -23.64 41.80
N ALA A 3 -19.83 -24.06 40.96
CA ALA A 3 -18.70 -23.22 40.58
C ALA A 3 -19.25 -21.89 40.04
N LYS A 4 -18.81 -20.77 40.63
CA LYS A 4 -19.04 -19.45 40.04
C LYS A 4 -18.49 -19.53 38.62
N ALA A 5 -19.37 -19.47 37.62
CA ALA A 5 -18.95 -19.25 36.26
C ALA A 5 -18.13 -17.96 36.25
N ASP A 6 -16.87 -18.03 35.81
CA ASP A 6 -16.01 -16.87 35.68
C ASP A 6 -16.76 -15.80 34.87
N GLU A 7 -17.05 -14.66 35.49
CA GLU A 7 -17.66 -13.54 34.78
C GLU A 7 -16.73 -13.16 33.62
N PRO A 8 -17.24 -13.01 32.39
CA PRO A 8 -16.41 -12.70 31.24
C PRO A 8 -15.71 -11.35 31.46
N GLN A 9 -14.39 -11.39 31.67
CA GLN A 9 -13.58 -10.18 31.84
C GLN A 9 -13.42 -9.45 30.51
N ALA A 10 -13.52 -8.12 30.54
CA ALA A 10 -13.28 -7.28 29.37
C ALA A 10 -11.83 -7.47 28.88
N HIS A 11 -11.65 -7.57 27.56
CA HIS A 11 -10.31 -7.65 26.97
C HIS A 11 -9.50 -6.39 27.28
N ILE A 12 -8.36 -6.58 27.96
CA ILE A 12 -7.46 -5.49 28.33
C ILE A 12 -6.79 -4.92 27.07
N PRO A 13 -6.77 -3.58 26.89
CA PRO A 13 -6.03 -2.95 25.79
C PRO A 13 -4.55 -3.30 25.85
N LYS A 14 -3.98 -3.73 24.72
CA LYS A 14 -2.55 -4.09 24.63
C LYS A 14 -1.80 -3.16 23.69
N ASP A 15 -0.62 -2.72 24.09
CA ASP A 15 0.28 -1.91 23.22
C ASP A 15 0.82 -2.72 22.03
N GLN A 16 1.03 -4.02 22.23
CA GLN A 16 1.61 -4.96 21.27
C GLN A 16 0.68 -6.16 21.08
N LEU A 17 0.64 -6.72 19.87
CA LEU A 17 -0.20 -7.88 19.59
C LEU A 17 0.46 -9.17 20.10
N PRO A 18 -0.28 -10.04 20.81
CA PRO A 18 0.23 -11.34 21.22
C PRO A 18 0.35 -12.28 20.01
N ASN A 19 1.11 -13.37 20.16
CA ASN A 19 1.22 -14.46 19.18
C ASN A 19 1.86 -14.08 17.83
N ILE A 20 2.74 -13.09 17.82
CA ILE A 20 3.61 -12.79 16.67
C ILE A 20 4.83 -13.70 16.72
N ALA A 21 5.11 -14.38 15.61
CA ALA A 21 6.17 -15.38 15.53
C ALA A 21 7.57 -14.74 15.55
N TYR A 22 7.73 -13.64 14.82
CA TYR A 22 8.97 -12.89 14.73
C TYR A 22 8.68 -11.39 14.83
N CYS A 23 9.23 -10.74 15.85
CA CYS A 23 9.13 -9.29 16.03
C CYS A 23 10.11 -8.55 15.08
N ILE A 24 10.00 -7.22 15.03
CA ILE A 24 10.81 -6.34 14.16
C ILE A 24 12.31 -6.63 14.19
N THR A 25 12.85 -6.80 15.40
CA THR A 25 14.27 -6.98 15.69
C THR A 25 14.71 -8.45 15.73
N SER A 26 13.77 -9.39 15.65
CA SER A 26 14.04 -10.84 15.73
C SER A 26 13.91 -11.47 14.34
N PRO A 27 15.01 -11.67 13.59
CA PRO A 27 14.95 -12.30 12.29
C PRO A 27 14.72 -13.82 12.40
N PRO A 28 13.89 -14.41 11.51
CA PRO A 28 13.82 -15.86 11.38
C PRO A 28 15.17 -16.46 10.91
N PRO A 29 15.34 -17.78 11.02
CA PRO A 29 16.47 -18.49 10.41
C PRO A 29 16.62 -18.11 8.94
N LEU A 30 17.85 -18.01 8.46
CA LEU A 30 18.14 -17.46 7.13
C LEU A 30 17.33 -18.10 5.97
N PRO A 31 17.17 -19.44 5.89
CA PRO A 31 16.37 -20.04 4.82
C PRO A 31 14.89 -19.62 4.87
N GLU A 32 14.32 -19.56 6.08
CA GLU A 32 12.94 -19.11 6.29
C GLU A 32 12.80 -17.63 5.96
N ALA A 33 13.78 -16.80 6.35
CA ALA A 33 13.83 -15.39 6.01
C ALA A 33 13.86 -15.13 4.51
N ILE A 34 14.61 -15.96 3.76
CA ILE A 34 14.70 -15.88 2.29
C ILE A 34 13.35 -16.20 1.65
N LEU A 35 12.69 -17.29 2.05
CA LEU A 35 11.38 -17.67 1.51
C LEU A 35 10.29 -16.63 1.85
N LEU A 36 10.28 -16.11 3.08
CA LEU A 36 9.35 -15.05 3.47
C LEU A 36 9.62 -13.74 2.70
N GLY A 37 10.91 -13.41 2.47
CA GLY A 37 11.28 -12.25 1.66
C GLY A 37 10.83 -12.39 0.21
N PHE A 38 10.92 -13.60 -0.34
CA PHE A 38 10.39 -13.93 -1.67
C PHE A 38 8.86 -13.79 -1.72
N GLN A 39 8.15 -14.20 -0.66
CA GLN A 39 6.70 -14.03 -0.56
C GLN A 39 6.27 -12.55 -0.56
N HIS A 40 6.97 -11.69 0.19
CA HIS A 40 6.74 -10.23 0.14
C HIS A 40 6.97 -9.66 -1.27
N PHE A 41 7.96 -10.20 -2.01
CA PHE A 41 8.23 -9.81 -3.38
C PHE A 41 7.06 -10.20 -4.30
N LEU A 42 6.56 -11.44 -4.19
CA LEU A 42 5.38 -11.91 -4.94
C LEU A 42 4.17 -11.01 -4.69
N VAL A 43 3.89 -10.63 -3.44
CA VAL A 43 2.77 -9.73 -3.14
C VAL A 43 2.96 -8.34 -3.75
N MET A 44 4.18 -7.79 -3.70
CA MET A 44 4.50 -6.50 -4.32
C MET A 44 4.42 -6.53 -5.86
N LEU A 45 4.65 -7.68 -6.50
CA LEU A 45 4.54 -7.81 -7.95
C LEU A 45 3.14 -7.45 -8.47
N GLY A 46 2.08 -7.76 -7.72
CA GLY A 46 0.70 -7.51 -8.17
C GLY A 46 0.48 -6.06 -8.60
N ALA A 47 0.71 -5.09 -7.71
CA ALA A 47 0.55 -3.68 -8.03
C ALA A 47 1.58 -3.20 -9.08
N SER A 48 2.79 -3.75 -9.03
CA SER A 48 3.88 -3.44 -9.99
C SER A 48 3.58 -3.87 -11.42
N VAL A 49 2.71 -4.87 -11.61
CA VAL A 49 2.31 -5.40 -12.92
C VAL A 49 0.97 -4.80 -13.35
N ILE A 50 -0.02 -4.76 -12.45
CA ILE A 50 -1.38 -4.30 -12.75
C ILE A 50 -1.38 -2.85 -13.22
N ILE A 51 -0.66 -1.96 -12.52
CA ILE A 51 -0.69 -0.53 -12.83
C ILE A 51 -0.05 -0.23 -14.21
N PRO A 52 1.19 -0.67 -14.53
CA PRO A 52 1.74 -0.48 -15.87
C PRO A 52 0.94 -1.18 -16.96
N SER A 53 0.35 -2.35 -16.68
CA SER A 53 -0.48 -3.05 -17.66
C SER A 53 -1.76 -2.30 -18.00
N ALA A 54 -2.26 -1.46 -17.09
CA ALA A 54 -3.38 -0.57 -17.34
C ALA A 54 -2.96 0.74 -18.03
N LEU A 55 -1.84 1.34 -17.64
CA LEU A 55 -1.43 2.69 -18.08
C LEU A 55 -0.65 2.71 -19.40
N VAL A 56 0.33 1.81 -19.57
CA VAL A 56 1.25 1.86 -20.72
C VAL A 56 0.54 1.74 -22.08
N PRO A 57 -0.47 0.85 -22.27
CA PRO A 57 -1.19 0.78 -23.53
C PRO A 57 -1.94 2.07 -23.89
N GLN A 58 -2.45 2.80 -22.89
CA GLN A 58 -3.17 4.06 -23.09
C GLN A 58 -2.24 5.19 -23.55
N MET A 59 -0.94 5.04 -23.27
CA MET A 59 0.11 5.98 -23.68
C MET A 59 0.64 5.70 -25.09
N GLY A 60 0.20 4.61 -25.74
CA GLY A 60 0.75 4.15 -27.02
C GLY A 60 1.94 3.21 -26.89
N GLY A 61 2.31 2.78 -25.67
CA GLY A 61 3.41 1.85 -25.44
C GLY A 61 3.05 0.39 -25.75
N THR A 62 4.03 -0.35 -26.24
CA THR A 62 3.94 -1.77 -26.57
C THR A 62 4.26 -2.66 -25.36
N ASN A 63 4.31 -3.99 -25.58
CA ASN A 63 4.75 -4.93 -24.57
C ASN A 63 6.20 -4.71 -24.12
N GLU A 64 7.05 -4.13 -24.98
CA GLU A 64 8.43 -3.82 -24.65
C GLU A 64 8.52 -2.65 -23.66
N GLU A 65 7.84 -1.53 -23.92
CA GLU A 65 7.76 -0.43 -22.95
C GLU A 65 7.12 -0.89 -21.64
N LYS A 66 6.05 -1.69 -21.71
CA LYS A 66 5.40 -2.25 -20.52
C LYS A 66 6.37 -3.07 -19.67
N ALA A 67 7.15 -3.96 -20.28
CA ALA A 67 8.16 -4.75 -19.56
C ALA A 67 9.25 -3.85 -18.94
N LYS A 68 9.73 -2.84 -19.68
CA LYS A 68 10.72 -1.86 -19.18
C LYS A 68 10.19 -1.04 -18.00
N VAL A 69 8.92 -0.64 -18.04
CA VAL A 69 8.27 0.11 -16.94
C VAL A 69 8.09 -0.77 -15.71
N ILE A 70 7.63 -2.02 -15.86
CA ILE A 70 7.51 -2.99 -14.75
C ILE A 70 8.86 -3.21 -14.07
N GLN A 71 9.93 -3.42 -14.85
CA GLN A 71 11.29 -3.58 -14.34
C GLN A 71 11.75 -2.33 -13.58
N THR A 72 11.55 -1.14 -14.15
CA THR A 72 11.93 0.13 -13.50
C THR A 72 11.19 0.32 -12.17
N LEU A 73 9.89 0.03 -12.16
CA LEU A 73 9.03 0.17 -11.00
C LEU A 73 9.47 -0.78 -9.87
N LEU A 74 9.77 -2.05 -10.19
CA LEU A 74 10.32 -3.01 -9.23
C LEU A 74 11.69 -2.59 -8.70
N PHE A 75 12.58 -2.12 -9.56
CA PHE A 75 13.91 -1.66 -9.15
C PHE A 75 13.83 -0.50 -8.14
N VAL A 76 13.00 0.50 -8.45
CA VAL A 76 12.80 1.67 -7.57
C VAL A 76 12.04 1.29 -6.30
N ALA A 77 11.05 0.38 -6.37
CA ALA A 77 10.37 -0.14 -5.18
C ALA A 77 11.35 -0.83 -4.22
N GLY A 78 12.30 -1.60 -4.75
CA GLY A 78 13.39 -2.21 -3.97
C GLY A 78 14.26 -1.16 -3.28
N ILE A 79 14.73 -0.14 -4.01
CA ILE A 79 15.51 0.96 -3.43
C ILE A 79 14.71 1.66 -2.33
N ASN A 80 13.47 2.03 -2.62
CA ASN A 80 12.61 2.76 -1.69
C ASN A 80 12.27 1.94 -0.44
N THR A 81 12.10 0.63 -0.57
CA THR A 81 11.88 -0.28 0.55
C THR A 81 13.14 -0.37 1.43
N LEU A 82 14.34 -0.44 0.84
CA LEU A 82 15.59 -0.39 1.60
C LEU A 82 15.76 0.94 2.33
N THR A 83 15.56 2.07 1.66
CA THR A 83 15.69 3.39 2.30
C THR A 83 14.67 3.58 3.42
N GLN A 84 13.43 3.10 3.24
CA GLN A 84 12.39 3.21 4.27
C GLN A 84 12.69 2.35 5.50
N THR A 85 13.15 1.12 5.29
CA THR A 85 13.48 0.18 6.37
C THR A 85 14.80 0.55 7.07
N LEU A 86 15.72 1.25 6.40
CA LEU A 86 17.01 1.66 6.96
C LEU A 86 16.99 3.04 7.62
N PHE A 87 16.39 4.04 6.95
CA PHE A 87 16.46 5.45 7.36
C PHE A 87 15.09 6.10 7.59
N GLY A 88 14.04 5.58 6.93
CA GLY A 88 12.67 6.05 7.09
C GLY A 88 12.02 5.65 8.41
N SER A 89 10.87 4.99 8.35
CA SER A 89 10.13 4.60 9.54
C SER A 89 10.79 3.47 10.34
N ARG A 90 11.78 2.75 9.78
CA ARG A 90 12.39 1.55 10.40
C ARG A 90 11.41 0.39 10.65
N LEU A 91 10.18 0.50 10.16
CA LEU A 91 9.23 -0.58 10.15
C LEU A 91 9.52 -1.56 8.99
N PRO A 92 9.00 -2.80 9.05
CA PRO A 92 8.94 -3.72 7.90
C PRO A 92 7.90 -3.24 6.87
N ALA A 93 8.01 -1.98 6.42
CA ALA A 93 7.12 -1.39 5.43
C ALA A 93 7.73 -1.53 4.03
N VAL A 94 7.02 -2.26 3.15
CA VAL A 94 7.34 -2.29 1.72
C VAL A 94 6.84 -1.00 1.08
N ILE A 95 7.70 -0.34 0.30
CA ILE A 95 7.35 0.85 -0.48
C ILE A 95 7.28 0.48 -1.94
N GLY A 96 6.20 0.88 -2.62
CA GLY A 96 5.91 0.45 -3.97
C GLY A 96 4.92 1.34 -4.69
N ALA A 97 4.50 0.92 -5.87
CA ALA A 97 3.46 1.58 -6.65
C ALA A 97 2.16 1.79 -5.85
N SER A 98 1.50 2.91 -6.09
CA SER A 98 0.27 3.30 -5.40
C SER A 98 -0.88 3.61 -6.35
N TYR A 99 -2.07 3.10 -6.02
CA TYR A 99 -3.29 3.34 -6.79
C TYR A 99 -3.77 4.79 -6.69
N THR A 100 -3.39 5.51 -5.64
CA THR A 100 -3.72 6.93 -5.39
C THR A 100 -3.26 7.85 -6.53
N PHE A 101 -2.18 7.50 -7.21
CA PHE A 101 -1.60 8.29 -8.29
C PHE A 101 -2.15 7.91 -9.67
N VAL A 102 -2.86 6.79 -9.80
CA VAL A 102 -3.40 6.31 -11.08
C VAL A 102 -4.37 7.30 -11.71
N PRO A 103 -5.36 7.90 -10.99
CA PRO A 103 -6.26 8.89 -11.58
C PRO A 103 -5.52 10.11 -12.13
N THR A 104 -4.56 10.65 -11.39
CA THR A 104 -3.71 11.77 -11.85
C THR A 104 -2.88 11.39 -13.07
N THR A 105 -2.30 10.18 -13.09
CA THR A 105 -1.56 9.72 -14.27
C THR A 105 -2.48 9.59 -15.49
N ILE A 106 -3.70 9.09 -15.32
CA ILE A 106 -4.70 9.06 -16.41
C ILE A 106 -5.05 10.47 -16.89
N SER A 107 -5.21 11.44 -15.98
CA SER A 107 -5.44 12.85 -16.34
C SER A 107 -4.31 13.41 -17.22
N ILE A 108 -3.05 13.09 -16.90
CA ILE A 108 -1.88 13.44 -17.72
C ILE A 108 -1.95 12.72 -19.08
N ILE A 109 -2.20 11.42 -19.11
CA ILE A 109 -2.28 10.62 -20.36
C ILE A 109 -3.31 11.22 -21.33
N LEU A 110 -4.45 11.65 -20.81
CA LEU A 110 -5.56 12.21 -21.57
C LEU A 110 -5.36 13.70 -21.91
N ALA A 111 -4.23 14.31 -21.53
CA ALA A 111 -3.97 15.68 -21.91
C ALA A 111 -3.76 15.78 -23.43
N GLY A 112 -4.67 16.48 -24.11
CA GLY A 112 -4.68 16.66 -25.58
C GLY A 112 -3.54 17.51 -26.17
N ARG A 113 -2.35 17.50 -25.57
CA ARG A 113 -1.15 18.23 -26.01
C ARG A 113 -0.06 17.32 -26.60
N PHE A 114 -0.25 16.01 -26.54
CA PHE A 114 0.71 15.04 -27.07
C PHE A 114 0.34 14.70 -28.51
N SER A 115 1.36 14.61 -29.38
CA SER A 115 1.23 14.29 -30.81
C SER A 115 0.59 12.91 -31.05
N ASP A 116 0.05 12.71 -32.25
CA ASP A 116 -0.62 11.45 -32.63
C ASP A 116 0.35 10.29 -32.94
N ASP A 117 1.65 10.55 -33.11
CA ASP A 117 2.66 9.48 -33.31
C ASP A 117 2.83 8.64 -32.02
N PRO A 118 2.53 7.33 -32.02
CA PRO A 118 2.49 6.50 -30.81
C PRO A 118 3.80 6.43 -30.02
N GLU A 119 4.96 6.31 -30.68
CA GLU A 119 6.24 6.15 -29.97
C GLU A 119 6.67 7.46 -29.31
N ASP A 120 6.50 8.56 -30.05
CA ASP A 120 6.74 9.91 -29.58
C ASP A 120 5.78 10.31 -28.45
N LYS A 121 4.51 9.88 -28.56
CA LYS A 121 3.48 10.08 -27.54
C LYS A 121 3.85 9.41 -26.22
N PHE A 122 4.23 8.13 -26.25
CA PHE A 122 4.62 7.40 -25.05
C PHE A 122 5.75 8.10 -24.29
N LYS A 123 6.85 8.44 -25.00
CA LYS A 123 8.02 9.09 -24.39
C LYS A 123 7.67 10.47 -23.84
N ARG A 124 6.89 11.28 -24.55
CA ARG A 124 6.47 12.62 -24.08
C ARG A 124 5.61 12.54 -22.82
N ILE A 125 4.65 11.61 -22.76
CA ILE A 125 3.82 11.41 -21.57
C ILE A 125 4.68 10.91 -20.40
N MET A 126 5.59 9.97 -20.62
CA MET A 126 6.52 9.52 -19.57
C MET A 126 7.34 10.69 -19.00
N ARG A 127 7.89 11.55 -19.85
CA ARG A 127 8.65 12.75 -19.42
C ARG A 127 7.80 13.74 -18.64
N ALA A 128 6.51 13.87 -18.96
CA ALA A 128 5.55 14.70 -18.26
C ALA A 128 5.21 14.17 -16.86
N ILE A 129 4.97 12.85 -16.75
CA ILE A 129 4.81 12.17 -15.47
C ILE A 129 6.07 12.31 -14.63
N GLN A 130 7.26 12.11 -15.21
CA GLN A 130 8.55 12.27 -14.51
C GLN A 130 8.70 13.67 -13.91
N GLY A 131 8.50 14.72 -14.70
CA GLY A 131 8.62 16.10 -14.22
C GLY A 131 7.61 16.41 -13.11
N SER A 132 6.37 15.95 -13.29
CA SER A 132 5.30 16.12 -12.29
C SER A 132 5.60 15.38 -10.99
N LEU A 133 6.14 14.16 -11.04
CA LEU A 133 6.56 13.40 -9.86
C LEU A 133 7.74 14.06 -9.13
N ILE A 134 8.73 14.57 -9.87
CA ILE A 134 9.86 15.30 -9.28
C ILE A 134 9.35 16.51 -8.50
N VAL A 135 8.43 17.30 -9.06
CA VAL A 135 7.85 18.45 -8.33
C VAL A 135 6.99 17.98 -7.16
N ALA A 136 6.13 16.98 -7.36
CA ALA A 136 5.25 16.44 -6.31
C ALA A 136 6.02 15.88 -5.10
N SER A 137 7.20 15.30 -5.33
CA SER A 137 8.07 14.78 -4.28
C SER A 137 8.47 15.85 -3.25
N THR A 138 8.65 17.10 -3.70
CA THR A 138 9.09 18.20 -2.84
C THR A 138 8.12 18.46 -1.70
N LEU A 139 6.81 18.30 -1.93
CA LEU A 139 5.78 18.47 -0.91
C LEU A 139 5.98 17.51 0.26
N GLN A 140 6.12 16.21 -0.01
CA GLN A 140 6.30 15.22 1.05
C GLN A 140 7.67 15.33 1.73
N ILE A 141 8.73 15.64 0.97
CA ILE A 141 10.08 15.87 1.53
C ILE A 141 10.03 17.03 2.54
N VAL A 142 9.43 18.16 2.14
CA VAL A 142 9.28 19.34 3.00
C VAL A 142 8.40 19.02 4.20
N LEU A 143 7.20 18.48 4.01
CA LEU A 143 6.29 18.17 5.12
C LEU A 143 6.88 17.16 6.12
N GLY A 144 7.60 16.16 5.61
CA GLY A 144 8.22 15.11 6.40
C GLY A 144 9.43 15.58 7.19
N PHE A 145 10.44 16.15 6.53
CA PHE A 145 11.71 16.51 7.18
C PHE A 145 11.66 17.84 7.95
N SER A 146 10.77 18.78 7.62
CA SER A 146 10.58 20.01 8.42
C SER A 146 9.88 19.76 9.77
N GLY A 147 9.29 18.58 9.96
CA GLY A 147 8.48 18.27 11.14
C GLY A 147 7.08 18.90 11.12
N LEU A 148 6.63 19.46 10.00
CA LEU A 148 5.23 19.91 9.86
C LEU A 148 4.26 18.72 10.02
N TRP A 149 4.57 17.57 9.41
CA TRP A 149 3.72 16.39 9.54
C TRP A 149 3.69 15.83 10.97
N LYS A 150 4.82 15.90 11.69
CA LYS A 150 4.89 15.59 13.13
C LYS A 150 3.87 16.39 13.94
N ASN A 151 3.65 17.67 13.63
CA ASN A 151 2.67 18.49 14.34
C ASN A 151 1.23 18.06 14.08
N VAL A 152 0.91 17.72 12.83
CA VAL A 152 -0.40 17.17 12.46
C VAL A 152 -0.63 15.82 13.17
N ALA A 153 0.37 14.93 13.09
CA ALA A 153 0.32 13.60 13.68
C ALA A 153 0.21 13.60 15.21
N ARG A 154 0.78 14.58 15.92
CA ARG A 154 0.62 14.75 17.38
C ARG A 154 -0.83 14.95 17.83
N LEU A 155 -1.72 15.36 16.93
CA LEU A 155 -3.14 15.56 17.23
C LEU A 155 -3.98 14.32 16.94
N LEU A 156 -3.41 13.31 16.26
CA LEU A 156 -4.08 12.02 16.07
C LEU A 156 -4.33 11.35 17.43
N SER A 157 -5.53 10.81 17.58
CA SER A 157 -5.92 9.91 18.65
C SER A 157 -6.21 8.51 18.09
N PRO A 158 -6.30 7.48 18.95
CA PRO A 158 -6.86 6.20 18.55
C PRO A 158 -8.22 6.35 17.84
N LEU A 159 -9.11 7.19 18.35
CA LEU A 159 -10.44 7.39 17.75
C LEU A 159 -10.35 7.94 16.31
N SER A 160 -9.54 8.97 16.07
CA SER A 160 -9.37 9.52 14.72
C SER A 160 -8.62 8.58 13.77
N ALA A 161 -7.77 7.71 14.32
CA ALA A 161 -7.01 6.74 13.55
C ALA A 161 -7.85 5.56 13.08
N VAL A 162 -8.93 5.20 13.79
CA VAL A 162 -9.77 4.05 13.41
C VAL A 162 -10.33 4.23 11.99
N PRO A 163 -11.06 5.32 11.64
CA PRO A 163 -11.57 5.49 10.28
C PRO A 163 -10.45 5.58 9.25
N LEU A 164 -9.37 6.30 9.54
CA LEU A 164 -8.22 6.39 8.63
C LEU A 164 -7.65 5.01 8.27
N VAL A 165 -7.23 4.24 9.28
CA VAL A 165 -6.56 2.95 9.06
C VAL A 165 -7.54 1.92 8.51
N ALA A 166 -8.79 1.90 9.00
CA ALA A 166 -9.80 0.97 8.52
C ALA A 166 -10.07 1.18 7.02
N MET A 167 -10.16 2.44 6.58
CA MET A 167 -10.43 2.79 5.19
C MET A 167 -9.19 2.67 4.29
N VAL A 168 -7.97 2.71 4.82
CA VAL A 168 -6.76 2.34 4.04
C VAL A 168 -6.84 0.88 3.59
N GLY A 169 -7.40 -0.01 4.42
CA GLY A 169 -7.66 -1.40 4.04
C GLY A 169 -8.97 -1.54 3.26
N PHE A 170 -10.10 -1.32 3.91
CA PHE A 170 -11.43 -1.56 3.32
C PHE A 170 -11.74 -0.68 2.12
N GLY A 171 -11.16 0.52 1.99
CA GLY A 171 -11.39 1.42 0.86
C GLY A 171 -10.89 0.86 -0.47
N LEU A 172 -9.91 -0.04 -0.46
CA LEU A 172 -9.37 -0.69 -1.67
C LEU A 172 -10.19 -1.90 -2.13
N TYR A 173 -11.46 -2.03 -1.70
CA TYR A 173 -12.32 -3.18 -2.01
C TYR A 173 -12.52 -3.40 -3.51
N GLU A 174 -12.48 -2.33 -4.31
CA GLU A 174 -12.65 -2.40 -5.77
C GLU A 174 -11.56 -3.23 -6.47
N LEU A 175 -10.38 -3.31 -5.85
CA LEU A 175 -9.25 -4.07 -6.37
C LEU A 175 -9.29 -5.56 -5.97
N GLY A 176 -10.13 -5.92 -5.00
CA GLY A 176 -10.31 -7.29 -4.51
C GLY A 176 -11.25 -8.10 -5.40
N PHE A 177 -12.49 -8.30 -4.94
CA PHE A 177 -13.43 -9.22 -5.61
C PHE A 177 -13.79 -8.81 -7.05
N PRO A 178 -13.96 -7.52 -7.40
CA PRO A 178 -14.14 -7.14 -8.81
C PRO A 178 -12.94 -7.52 -9.69
N GLY A 179 -11.72 -7.54 -9.14
CA GLY A 179 -10.53 -8.06 -9.81
C GLY A 179 -10.58 -9.58 -10.00
N VAL A 180 -11.04 -10.32 -8.99
CA VAL A 180 -11.30 -11.77 -9.07
C VAL A 180 -12.34 -12.08 -10.16
N ALA A 181 -13.40 -11.29 -10.23
CA ALA A 181 -14.49 -11.47 -11.19
C ALA A 181 -14.06 -11.30 -12.66
N LYS A 182 -12.90 -10.68 -12.94
CA LYS A 182 -12.34 -10.62 -14.31
C LYS A 182 -11.99 -12.00 -14.86
N CYS A 183 -11.68 -12.97 -13.99
CA CYS A 183 -11.55 -14.38 -14.33
C CYS A 183 -11.92 -15.23 -13.12
N VAL A 184 -13.22 -15.50 -12.95
CA VAL A 184 -13.75 -16.25 -11.80
C VAL A 184 -13.13 -17.64 -11.73
N GLU A 185 -12.87 -18.27 -12.87
CA GLU A 185 -12.32 -19.61 -12.98
C GLU A 185 -10.92 -19.75 -12.37
N ILE A 186 -10.15 -18.66 -12.27
CA ILE A 186 -8.81 -18.66 -11.67
C ILE A 186 -8.81 -17.95 -10.31
N GLY A 187 -9.45 -16.78 -10.22
CA GLY A 187 -9.42 -15.98 -9.00
C GLY A 187 -10.23 -16.59 -7.85
N LEU A 188 -11.35 -17.27 -8.12
CA LEU A 188 -12.15 -17.89 -7.06
C LEU A 188 -11.43 -19.11 -6.44
N PRO A 189 -10.82 -20.04 -7.21
CA PRO A 189 -9.95 -21.06 -6.65
C PRO A 189 -8.80 -20.50 -5.83
N GLU A 190 -8.13 -19.43 -6.28
CA GLU A 190 -7.07 -18.77 -5.50
C GLU A 190 -7.57 -18.30 -4.14
N LEU A 191 -8.71 -17.61 -4.11
CA LEU A 191 -9.28 -17.13 -2.85
C LEU A 191 -9.63 -18.29 -1.90
N ILE A 192 -10.26 -19.34 -2.41
CA ILE A 192 -10.65 -20.51 -1.62
C ILE A 192 -9.42 -21.24 -1.08
N ILE A 193 -8.42 -21.49 -1.93
CA ILE A 193 -7.19 -22.21 -1.56
C ILE A 193 -6.39 -21.38 -0.55
N LEU A 194 -6.26 -20.06 -0.76
CA LEU A 194 -5.58 -19.19 0.18
C LEU A 194 -6.23 -19.22 1.57
N VAL A 195 -7.56 -19.11 1.64
CA VAL A 195 -8.30 -19.18 2.91
C VAL A 195 -8.18 -20.57 3.55
N PHE A 196 -8.30 -21.63 2.76
CA PHE A 196 -8.18 -23.00 3.25
C PHE A 196 -6.78 -23.27 3.83
N VAL A 197 -5.72 -22.95 3.08
CA VAL A 197 -4.32 -23.18 3.48
C VAL A 197 -3.93 -22.29 4.66
N SER A 198 -4.41 -21.05 4.71
CA SER A 198 -4.04 -20.13 5.79
C SER A 198 -4.85 -20.28 7.08
N GLN A 199 -6.15 -20.58 7.01
CA GLN A 199 -7.04 -20.58 8.18
C GLN A 199 -7.40 -22.00 8.65
N TYR A 200 -7.68 -22.93 7.73
CA TYR A 200 -8.20 -24.26 8.09
C TYR A 200 -7.08 -25.29 8.22
N LEU A 201 -6.15 -25.33 7.28
CA LEU A 201 -5.08 -26.33 7.24
C LEU A 201 -4.18 -26.35 8.50
N PRO A 202 -3.81 -25.21 9.12
CA PRO A 202 -3.01 -25.22 10.34
C PRO A 202 -3.71 -25.87 11.55
N HIS A 203 -5.05 -25.87 11.57
CA HIS A 203 -5.83 -26.53 12.63
C HIS A 203 -5.94 -28.05 12.40
N VAL A 204 -5.97 -28.49 11.14
CA VAL A 204 -6.01 -29.91 10.79
C VAL A 204 -4.64 -30.55 11.00
N VAL A 205 -3.59 -29.89 10.53
CA VAL A 205 -2.22 -30.40 10.58
C VAL A 205 -1.56 -29.96 11.89
N HIS A 206 -1.65 -30.80 12.93
CA HIS A 206 -1.06 -30.59 14.26
C HIS A 206 0.48 -30.71 14.26
N SER A 207 1.17 -30.06 13.33
CA SER A 207 2.62 -30.22 13.18
C SER A 207 3.43 -29.42 14.21
N GLY A 208 2.80 -28.67 15.12
CA GLY A 208 3.47 -27.80 16.10
C GLY A 208 4.28 -26.65 15.50
N LYS A 209 4.46 -26.64 14.17
CA LYS A 209 5.16 -25.64 13.39
C LYS A 209 4.15 -24.92 12.51
N HIS A 210 4.01 -23.62 12.73
CA HIS A 210 3.25 -22.66 11.93
C HIS A 210 3.84 -22.48 10.51
N LEU A 211 3.97 -23.57 9.74
CA LEU A 211 4.56 -23.54 8.39
C LEU A 211 3.50 -23.19 7.33
N PHE A 212 2.29 -23.76 7.44
CA PHE A 212 1.26 -23.60 6.42
C PHE A 212 0.62 -22.21 6.41
N ASP A 213 0.41 -21.60 7.58
CA ASP A 213 -0.07 -20.22 7.72
C ASP A 213 0.97 -19.19 7.24
N ARG A 214 2.26 -19.39 7.55
CA ARG A 214 3.35 -18.48 7.13
C ARG A 214 3.57 -18.45 5.61
N PHE A 215 3.45 -19.61 4.95
CA PHE A 215 3.74 -19.77 3.53
C PHE A 215 2.50 -19.96 2.64
N ALA A 216 1.31 -19.70 3.19
CA ALA A 216 0.04 -19.92 2.50
C ALA A 216 -0.04 -19.25 1.13
N VAL A 217 0.52 -18.05 1.01
CA VAL A 217 0.51 -17.27 -0.25
C VAL A 217 1.35 -17.94 -1.32
N VAL A 218 2.56 -18.41 -0.98
CA VAL A 218 3.41 -19.13 -1.95
C VAL A 218 2.72 -20.41 -2.40
N PHE A 219 2.15 -21.18 -1.48
CA PHE A 219 1.44 -22.41 -1.83
C PHE A 219 0.23 -22.14 -2.73
N ALA A 220 -0.61 -21.16 -2.39
CA ALA A 220 -1.79 -20.79 -3.17
C ALA A 220 -1.41 -20.37 -4.59
N ILE A 221 -0.49 -19.40 -4.73
CA ILE A 221 -0.01 -18.92 -6.03
C ILE A 221 0.54 -20.08 -6.86
N VAL A 222 1.40 -20.95 -6.31
CA VAL A 222 1.99 -22.05 -7.09
C VAL A 222 0.92 -23.03 -7.58
N ILE A 223 0.00 -23.44 -6.69
CA ILE A 223 -1.05 -24.41 -7.03
C ILE A 223 -1.97 -23.83 -8.11
N VAL A 224 -2.46 -22.60 -7.93
CA VAL A 224 -3.43 -22.01 -8.85
C VAL A 224 -2.78 -21.52 -10.13
N TRP A 225 -1.51 -21.11 -10.10
CA TRP A 225 -0.79 -20.76 -11.32
C TRP A 225 -0.54 -21.99 -12.21
N ILE A 226 -0.20 -23.15 -11.62
CA ILE A 226 -0.13 -24.42 -12.36
C ILE A 226 -1.51 -24.78 -12.93
N TYR A 227 -2.57 -24.68 -12.13
CA TYR A 227 -3.94 -24.92 -12.57
C TYR A 227 -4.34 -24.00 -13.75
N ALA A 228 -4.04 -22.70 -13.66
CA ALA A 228 -4.29 -21.72 -14.73
C ALA A 228 -3.50 -22.06 -16.00
N HIS A 229 -2.26 -22.54 -15.86
CA HIS A 229 -1.46 -22.98 -16.99
C HIS A 229 -2.09 -24.21 -17.68
N LEU A 230 -2.54 -25.21 -16.92
CA LEU A 230 -3.23 -26.38 -17.46
C LEU A 230 -4.52 -26.00 -18.20
N LEU A 231 -5.32 -25.07 -17.68
CA LEU A 231 -6.50 -24.54 -18.37
C LEU A 231 -6.14 -23.81 -19.68
N THR A 232 -5.03 -23.07 -19.67
CA THR A 232 -4.53 -22.35 -20.86
C THR A 232 -4.12 -23.33 -21.95
N VAL A 233 -3.33 -24.35 -21.62
CA VAL A 233 -2.84 -25.38 -22.56
C VAL A 233 -3.96 -26.32 -23.01
N GLY A 234 -4.88 -26.67 -22.11
CA GLY A 234 -6.09 -27.47 -22.41
C GLY A 234 -7.10 -26.77 -23.31
N GLY A 235 -6.83 -25.52 -23.74
CA GLY A 235 -7.63 -24.81 -24.73
C GLY A 235 -8.93 -24.19 -24.20
N ALA A 236 -9.12 -24.15 -22.87
CA ALA A 236 -10.34 -23.65 -22.23
C ALA A 236 -10.69 -22.20 -22.65
N TYR A 237 -9.68 -21.42 -23.05
CA TYR A 237 -9.83 -20.01 -23.41
C TYR A 237 -9.68 -19.71 -24.92
N ASN A 238 -9.45 -20.70 -25.78
CA ASN A 238 -9.14 -20.46 -27.21
C ASN A 238 -10.29 -19.78 -27.98
N GLY A 239 -11.55 -20.09 -27.63
CA GLY A 239 -12.75 -19.50 -28.24
C GLY A 239 -13.41 -18.37 -27.44
N LYS A 240 -12.78 -17.89 -26.36
CA LYS A 240 -13.37 -16.87 -25.47
C LYS A 240 -13.08 -15.44 -25.97
N PRO A 241 -13.84 -14.41 -25.54
CA PRO A 241 -13.57 -13.02 -25.92
C PRO A 241 -12.16 -12.56 -25.55
N PRO A 242 -11.54 -11.61 -26.28
CA PRO A 242 -10.19 -11.13 -26.02
C PRO A 242 -9.96 -10.62 -24.59
N LYS A 243 -10.98 -10.02 -23.96
CA LYS A 243 -10.91 -9.55 -22.56
C LYS A 243 -10.71 -10.69 -21.57
N THR A 244 -11.44 -11.80 -21.76
CA THR A 244 -11.30 -13.03 -20.97
C THR A 244 -9.95 -13.67 -21.25
N GLN A 245 -9.53 -13.73 -22.52
CA GLN A 245 -8.21 -14.26 -22.87
C GLN A 245 -7.07 -13.47 -22.21
N ALA A 246 -7.15 -12.15 -22.17
CA ALA A 246 -6.13 -11.30 -21.55
C ALA A 246 -6.05 -11.45 -20.02
N SER A 247 -7.19 -11.73 -19.36
CA SER A 247 -7.26 -11.84 -17.90
C SER A 247 -7.00 -13.25 -17.39
N CYS A 248 -7.39 -14.27 -18.16
CA CYS A 248 -7.36 -15.66 -17.74
C CYS A 248 -6.17 -16.47 -18.28
N ARG A 249 -5.61 -16.10 -19.43
CA ARG A 249 -4.54 -16.91 -20.03
C ARG A 249 -3.17 -16.56 -19.45
N THR A 250 -2.35 -17.58 -19.27
CA THR A 250 -0.97 -17.44 -18.79
C THR A 250 0.04 -17.04 -19.89
N ASP A 251 -0.30 -17.22 -21.16
CA ASP A 251 0.58 -17.00 -22.32
C ASP A 251 0.38 -15.65 -23.04
N ARG A 252 -0.66 -14.88 -22.68
CA ARG A 252 -1.03 -13.63 -23.38
C ARG A 252 -0.40 -12.35 -22.83
N ALA A 253 0.39 -12.44 -21.77
CA ALA A 253 1.02 -11.25 -21.17
C ALA A 253 1.99 -10.54 -22.13
N GLY A 254 2.62 -11.30 -23.05
CA GLY A 254 3.62 -10.81 -24.01
C GLY A 254 4.89 -10.25 -23.35
N LEU A 255 5.06 -10.48 -22.05
CA LEU A 255 6.15 -9.91 -21.25
C LEU A 255 7.44 -10.72 -21.38
N ILE A 256 7.34 -12.05 -21.49
CA ILE A 256 8.52 -12.92 -21.52
C ILE A 256 9.32 -12.67 -22.79
N ASP A 257 8.68 -12.58 -23.95
CA ASP A 257 9.37 -12.30 -25.22
C ASP A 257 9.92 -10.88 -25.26
N ALA A 258 9.13 -9.90 -24.79
CA ALA A 258 9.47 -8.49 -24.83
C ALA A 258 10.56 -8.07 -23.83
N ALA A 259 10.74 -8.80 -22.72
CA ALA A 259 11.72 -8.44 -21.70
C ALA A 259 13.17 -8.75 -22.15
N PRO A 260 14.13 -7.84 -21.96
CA PRO A 260 15.55 -8.16 -22.14
C PRO A 260 16.04 -9.13 -21.05
N TRP A 261 17.12 -9.87 -21.34
CA TRP A 261 17.76 -10.77 -20.37
C TRP A 261 18.35 -10.03 -19.17
N ILE A 262 19.11 -8.97 -19.46
CA ILE A 262 19.74 -8.12 -18.45
C ILE A 262 19.44 -6.67 -18.82
N ARG A 263 18.83 -5.92 -17.91
CA ARG A 263 18.62 -4.47 -18.04
C ARG A 263 18.76 -3.83 -16.67
N VAL A 264 19.64 -2.86 -16.54
CA VAL A 264 19.71 -2.03 -15.33
C VAL A 264 18.92 -0.75 -15.60
N PRO A 265 17.80 -0.49 -14.89
CA PRO A 265 17.11 0.80 -14.99
C PRO A 265 18.05 1.94 -14.60
N TYR A 266 17.93 3.09 -15.28
CA TYR A 266 18.77 4.26 -15.03
C TYR A 266 17.94 5.54 -15.02
N PRO A 267 18.39 6.61 -14.32
CA PRO A 267 17.71 7.90 -14.31
C PRO A 267 17.55 8.48 -15.71
N PHE A 268 16.43 9.18 -15.95
CA PHE A 268 16.12 9.88 -17.19
C PHE A 268 16.08 8.99 -18.45
N GLN A 269 15.79 7.69 -18.30
CA GLN A 269 15.75 6.73 -19.40
C GLN A 269 14.73 7.05 -20.51
N TRP A 270 13.73 7.90 -20.23
CA TRP A 270 12.74 8.35 -21.21
C TRP A 270 13.04 9.75 -21.78
N GLY A 271 14.18 10.35 -21.41
CA GLY A 271 14.60 11.69 -21.78
C GLY A 271 14.49 12.71 -20.63
N ALA A 272 14.83 13.97 -20.91
CA ALA A 272 14.79 15.04 -19.92
C ALA A 272 13.34 15.32 -19.46
N PRO A 273 13.04 15.37 -18.15
CA PRO A 273 11.68 15.60 -17.66
C PRO A 273 11.08 16.89 -18.22
N SER A 274 9.78 16.87 -18.50
CA SER A 274 9.04 18.08 -18.87
C SER A 274 8.21 18.56 -17.68
N PHE A 275 8.27 19.86 -17.40
CA PHE A 275 7.57 20.44 -16.27
C PHE A 275 6.36 21.22 -16.76
N ASP A 276 5.18 20.76 -16.35
CA ASP A 276 3.94 21.49 -16.51
C ASP A 276 3.38 21.82 -15.14
N ALA A 277 3.05 23.09 -14.90
CA ALA A 277 2.57 23.52 -13.59
C ALA A 277 1.25 22.82 -13.21
N GLY A 278 0.36 22.61 -14.18
CA GLY A 278 -0.95 22.02 -13.91
C GLY A 278 -0.85 20.55 -13.50
N GLU A 279 -0.07 19.77 -14.24
CA GLU A 279 0.18 18.36 -13.94
C GLU A 279 0.99 18.20 -12.64
N ALA A 280 1.93 19.11 -12.37
CA ALA A 280 2.67 19.12 -11.13
C ALA A 280 1.77 19.37 -9.90
N PHE A 281 0.85 20.33 -9.96
CA PHE A 281 -0.09 20.58 -8.85
C PHE A 281 -1.07 19.42 -8.63
N ALA A 282 -1.55 18.80 -9.72
CA ALA A 282 -2.39 17.61 -9.64
C ALA A 282 -1.63 16.46 -8.93
N MET A 283 -0.40 16.20 -9.36
CA MET A 283 0.45 15.16 -8.78
C MET A 283 0.89 15.48 -7.33
N MET A 284 1.06 16.75 -6.98
CA MET A 284 1.28 17.19 -5.59
C MET A 284 0.08 16.83 -4.69
N MET A 285 -1.15 17.00 -5.17
CA MET A 285 -2.33 16.60 -4.41
C MET A 285 -2.46 15.09 -4.27
N ALA A 286 -2.18 14.31 -5.33
CA ALA A 286 -2.10 12.86 -5.21
C ALA A 286 -1.02 12.43 -4.20
N ALA A 287 0.13 13.11 -4.18
CA ALA A 287 1.16 12.88 -3.18
C ALA A 287 0.69 13.24 -1.76
N PHE A 288 -0.10 14.30 -1.59
CA PHE A 288 -0.67 14.64 -0.28
C PHE A 288 -1.68 13.59 0.21
N VAL A 289 -2.53 13.07 -0.68
CA VAL A 289 -3.46 11.98 -0.38
C VAL A 289 -2.68 10.72 0.01
N ALA A 290 -1.69 10.33 -0.78
CA ALA A 290 -0.86 9.16 -0.53
C ALA A 290 -0.09 9.25 0.80
N LEU A 291 0.26 10.46 1.25
CA LEU A 291 0.88 10.71 2.56
C LEU A 291 -0.11 10.40 3.70
N ILE A 292 -1.38 10.80 3.59
CA ILE A 292 -2.42 10.50 4.59
C ILE A 292 -2.67 8.99 4.63
N GLU A 293 -2.80 8.35 3.48
CA GLU A 293 -2.97 6.90 3.37
C GLU A 293 -1.78 6.14 3.97
N SER A 294 -0.56 6.58 3.64
CA SER A 294 0.66 5.99 4.18
C SER A 294 0.77 6.15 5.69
N THR A 295 0.23 7.23 6.24
CA THR A 295 0.15 7.39 7.70
C THR A 295 -0.68 6.26 8.32
N GLY A 296 -1.85 5.96 7.75
CA GLY A 296 -2.66 4.82 8.19
C GLY A 296 -1.95 3.47 7.97
N ALA A 297 -1.30 3.29 6.83
CA ALA A 297 -0.56 2.07 6.52
C ALA A 297 0.64 1.85 7.46
N PHE A 298 1.40 2.89 7.82
CA PHE A 298 2.48 2.78 8.81
C PHE A 298 1.94 2.35 10.19
N MET A 299 0.76 2.84 10.58
CA MET A 299 0.12 2.44 11.83
C MET A 299 -0.32 0.97 11.80
N ALA A 300 -0.84 0.50 10.66
CA ALA A 300 -1.16 -0.91 10.43
C ALA A 300 0.09 -1.80 10.50
N VAL A 301 1.16 -1.43 9.79
CA VAL A 301 2.45 -2.14 9.79
C VAL A 301 3.04 -2.19 11.20
N ALA A 302 3.04 -1.07 11.94
CA ALA A 302 3.53 -1.03 13.32
C ALA A 302 2.78 -2.04 14.20
N ARG A 303 1.44 -2.04 14.10
CA ARG A 303 0.58 -2.91 14.90
C ARG A 303 0.78 -4.39 14.57
N TYR A 304 0.84 -4.75 13.29
CA TYR A 304 1.07 -6.13 12.85
C TYR A 304 2.50 -6.63 13.03
N ALA A 305 3.47 -5.72 13.10
CA ALA A 305 4.85 -6.07 13.43
C ALA A 305 5.11 -6.18 14.95
N SER A 306 4.07 -6.04 15.78
CA SER A 306 4.17 -5.92 17.25
C SER A 306 5.04 -4.76 17.73
N ALA A 307 5.14 -3.69 16.96
CA ALA A 307 5.77 -2.46 17.42
C ALA A 307 4.84 -1.73 18.40
N THR A 308 5.42 -0.91 19.28
CA THR A 308 4.67 0.14 19.97
C THR A 308 4.18 1.20 18.98
N HIS A 309 3.20 2.01 19.39
CA HIS A 309 2.72 3.11 18.54
C HIS A 309 3.89 4.01 18.14
N MET A 310 3.95 4.36 16.85
CA MET A 310 5.05 5.12 16.29
C MET A 310 5.05 6.56 16.82
N PRO A 311 6.19 7.06 17.34
CA PRO A 311 6.29 8.47 17.69
C PRO A 311 6.04 9.37 16.47
N PRO A 312 5.33 10.51 16.62
CA PRO A 312 5.04 11.42 15.52
C PRO A 312 6.26 11.90 14.72
N SER A 313 7.43 11.98 15.36
CA SER A 313 8.69 12.32 14.69
C SER A 313 9.18 11.22 13.75
N VAL A 314 9.06 9.96 14.15
CA VAL A 314 9.40 8.79 13.32
C VAL A 314 8.43 8.69 12.13
N LEU A 315 7.15 9.00 12.34
CA LEU A 315 6.16 9.06 11.27
C LEU A 315 6.50 10.16 10.26
N SER A 316 6.83 11.36 10.73
CA SER A 316 7.27 12.49 9.89
C SER A 316 8.53 12.14 9.09
N ARG A 317 9.51 11.49 9.72
CA ARG A 317 10.71 10.96 9.06
C ARG A 317 10.37 9.93 7.99
N GLY A 318 9.44 9.02 8.29
CA GLY A 318 8.94 8.02 7.35
C GLY A 318 8.30 8.64 6.11
N VAL A 319 7.51 9.71 6.28
CA VAL A 319 6.92 10.49 5.18
C VAL A 319 7.99 11.24 4.38
N GLY A 320 9.00 11.81 5.03
CA GLY A 320 10.10 12.48 4.32
C GLY A 320 10.84 11.53 3.37
N TRP A 321 11.14 10.31 3.83
CA TRP A 321 11.77 9.26 3.01
C TRP A 321 10.84 8.70 1.94
N GLN A 322 9.53 8.66 2.17
CA GLN A 322 8.57 8.37 1.12
C GLN A 322 8.60 9.44 0.01
N GLY A 323 8.70 10.72 0.39
CA GLY A 323 8.91 11.82 -0.56
C GLY A 323 10.19 11.66 -1.38
N VAL A 324 11.31 11.28 -0.75
CA VAL A 324 12.55 10.91 -1.46
C VAL A 324 12.31 9.74 -2.42
N GLY A 325 11.50 8.76 -2.03
CA GLY A 325 11.12 7.65 -2.90
C GLY A 325 10.30 8.08 -4.12
N ILE A 326 9.42 9.07 -3.98
CA ILE A 326 8.70 9.69 -5.10
C ILE A 326 9.67 10.46 -6.02
N LEU A 327 10.67 11.14 -5.44
CA LEU A 327 11.71 11.80 -6.24
C LEU A 327 12.49 10.78 -7.09
N ILE A 328 12.93 9.66 -6.48
CA ILE A 328 13.63 8.58 -7.20
C ILE A 328 12.73 7.98 -8.28
N ALA A 329 11.44 7.77 -7.99
CA ALA A 329 10.43 7.33 -8.96
C ALA A 329 10.32 8.28 -10.17
N GLY A 330 10.30 9.60 -9.93
CA GLY A 330 10.31 10.62 -10.98
C GLY A 330 11.62 10.66 -11.77
N LEU A 331 12.77 10.48 -11.12
CA LEU A 331 14.08 10.45 -11.79
C LEU A 331 14.21 9.22 -12.71
N PHE A 332 13.84 8.03 -12.25
CA PHE A 332 13.90 6.80 -13.05
C PHE A 332 12.73 6.66 -14.02
N GLY A 333 11.61 7.34 -13.80
CA GLY A 333 10.43 7.26 -14.66
C GLY A 333 9.68 5.95 -14.53
N THR A 334 9.10 5.73 -13.35
CA THR A 334 8.34 4.52 -12.98
C THR A 334 6.87 4.52 -13.40
N VAL A 335 6.41 5.50 -14.21
CA VAL A 335 5.00 5.81 -14.59
C VAL A 335 4.06 6.13 -13.42
N ASN A 336 4.42 5.73 -12.22
CA ASN A 336 3.62 5.85 -11.02
C ASN A 336 4.50 6.24 -9.81
N ALA A 337 3.92 6.86 -8.80
CA ALA A 337 4.67 7.25 -7.61
C ALA A 337 4.72 6.12 -6.55
N ALA A 338 5.52 6.37 -5.51
CA ALA A 338 5.78 5.41 -4.45
C ALA A 338 4.99 5.72 -3.16
N SER A 339 4.40 4.69 -2.55
CA SER A 339 3.67 4.74 -1.28
C SER A 339 3.85 3.44 -0.49
N VAL A 340 3.39 3.40 0.76
CA VAL A 340 3.40 2.16 1.56
C VAL A 340 2.44 1.13 0.94
N SER A 341 2.93 -0.10 0.70
CA SER A 341 2.12 -1.19 0.17
C SER A 341 1.16 -1.74 1.23
N VAL A 342 -0.14 -1.51 1.01
CA VAL A 342 -1.21 -1.99 1.88
C VAL A 342 -1.32 -3.51 1.84
N GLU A 343 -1.06 -4.12 0.67
CA GLU A 343 -1.07 -5.57 0.48
C GLU A 343 -0.01 -6.24 1.37
N ASN A 344 1.21 -5.68 1.40
CA ASN A 344 2.29 -6.18 2.24
C ASN A 344 2.03 -5.94 3.73
N ALA A 345 1.35 -4.86 4.10
CA ALA A 345 0.91 -4.66 5.48
C ALA A 345 -0.07 -5.75 5.93
N GLY A 346 -1.00 -6.16 5.06
CA GLY A 346 -1.89 -7.29 5.29
C GLY A 346 -1.16 -8.64 5.32
N LEU A 347 -0.08 -8.81 4.55
CA LEU A 347 0.74 -10.01 4.58
C LEU A 347 1.41 -10.22 5.95
N LEU A 348 1.82 -9.15 6.65
CA LEU A 348 2.35 -9.24 8.02
C LEU A 348 1.32 -9.85 8.98
N ALA A 349 0.04 -9.51 8.79
CA ALA A 349 -1.06 -10.04 9.60
C ALA A 349 -1.27 -11.54 9.38
N LEU A 350 -1.26 -11.96 8.12
CA LEU A 350 -1.45 -13.36 7.74
C LEU A 350 -0.31 -14.24 8.26
N THR A 351 0.93 -13.81 8.01
CA THR A 351 2.13 -14.58 8.34
C THR A 351 2.53 -14.49 9.81
N ARG A 352 2.09 -13.44 10.50
CA ARG A 352 2.53 -13.08 11.87
C ARG A 352 4.05 -12.91 11.97
N VAL A 353 4.68 -12.44 10.89
CA VAL A 353 6.12 -12.15 10.81
C VAL A 353 6.32 -10.66 10.61
N GLY A 354 6.71 -9.96 11.66
CA GLY A 354 7.01 -8.52 11.67
C GLY A 354 8.48 -8.18 11.40
N SER A 355 9.33 -9.13 10.99
CA SER A 355 10.77 -8.92 10.92
C SER A 355 11.19 -7.95 9.81
N ARG A 356 11.97 -6.93 10.17
CA ARG A 356 12.52 -5.95 9.19
C ARG A 356 13.45 -6.60 8.17
N ARG A 357 14.23 -7.60 8.60
CA ARG A 357 15.22 -8.27 7.74
C ARG A 357 14.56 -9.01 6.59
N VAL A 358 13.37 -9.58 6.81
CA VAL A 358 12.59 -10.26 5.77
C VAL A 358 12.19 -9.28 4.66
N VAL A 359 11.71 -8.09 5.02
CA VAL A 359 11.35 -7.05 4.06
C VAL A 359 12.58 -6.49 3.32
N GLN A 360 13.73 -6.42 3.98
CA GLN A 360 15.00 -6.05 3.32
C GLN A 360 15.46 -7.10 2.30
N ILE A 361 15.30 -8.40 2.61
CA ILE A 361 15.56 -9.48 1.66
C ILE A 361 14.59 -9.38 0.48
N SER A 362 13.32 -9.06 0.73
CA SER A 362 12.33 -8.83 -0.32
C SER A 362 12.75 -7.72 -1.28
N ALA A 363 13.26 -6.60 -0.75
CA ALA A 363 13.80 -5.53 -1.57
C ALA A 363 15.00 -5.96 -2.42
N GLY A 364 15.85 -6.86 -1.88
CA GLY A 364 16.90 -7.52 -2.64
C GLY A 364 16.36 -8.32 -3.83
N PHE A 365 15.27 -9.09 -3.64
CA PHE A 365 14.59 -9.78 -4.74
C PHE A 365 14.00 -8.83 -5.77
N MET A 366 13.38 -7.72 -5.34
CA MET A 366 12.85 -6.70 -6.26
C MET A 366 13.94 -6.15 -7.18
N ILE A 367 15.11 -5.78 -6.61
CA ILE A 367 16.27 -5.30 -7.37
C ILE A 367 16.79 -6.42 -8.28
N PHE A 368 16.99 -7.63 -7.76
CA PHE A 368 17.54 -8.75 -8.52
C PHE A 368 16.67 -9.12 -9.74
N PHE A 369 15.37 -9.31 -9.55
CA PHE A 369 14.45 -9.67 -10.64
C PHE A 369 14.12 -8.51 -11.58
N SER A 370 14.29 -7.27 -11.14
CA SER A 370 14.21 -6.12 -12.05
C SER A 370 15.39 -6.04 -13.02
N ILE A 371 16.59 -6.48 -12.60
CA ILE A 371 17.79 -6.51 -13.45
C ILE A 371 17.73 -7.71 -14.40
N LEU A 372 17.33 -8.87 -13.89
CA LEU A 372 17.20 -10.11 -14.68
C LEU A 372 15.82 -10.19 -15.33
N GLY A 373 15.65 -9.40 -16.39
CA GLY A 373 14.35 -9.06 -16.95
C GLY A 373 13.47 -10.24 -17.37
N LYS A 374 14.05 -11.32 -17.92
CA LYS A 374 13.29 -12.54 -18.28
C LYS A 374 12.73 -13.26 -17.04
N PHE A 375 13.51 -13.36 -15.97
CA PHE A 375 13.04 -13.96 -14.71
C PHE A 375 11.96 -13.10 -14.07
N GLY A 376 12.14 -11.78 -14.06
CA GLY A 376 11.10 -10.84 -13.63
C GLY A 376 9.82 -10.96 -14.48
N ALA A 377 9.96 -11.14 -15.80
CA ALA A 377 8.82 -11.30 -16.71
C ALA A 377 8.02 -12.59 -16.49
N VAL A 378 8.68 -13.68 -16.08
CA VAL A 378 8.00 -14.95 -15.73
C VAL A 378 7.09 -14.76 -14.51
N PHE A 379 7.55 -14.07 -13.47
CA PHE A 379 6.68 -13.79 -12.32
C PHE A 379 5.64 -12.69 -12.64
N ALA A 380 5.99 -11.74 -13.51
CA ALA A 380 5.05 -10.73 -13.97
C ALA A 380 3.95 -11.27 -14.90
N SER A 381 4.08 -12.50 -15.43
CA SER A 381 3.04 -13.16 -16.21
C SER A 381 2.01 -13.91 -15.36
N ILE A 382 2.13 -13.87 -14.02
CA ILE A 382 1.09 -14.38 -13.12
C ILE A 382 -0.22 -13.60 -13.40
N PRO A 383 -1.34 -14.29 -13.68
CA PRO A 383 -2.61 -13.63 -13.98
C PRO A 383 -3.06 -12.67 -12.88
N ALA A 384 -3.49 -11.45 -13.25
CA ALA A 384 -3.98 -10.43 -12.32
C ALA A 384 -5.10 -10.90 -11.37
N PRO A 385 -6.04 -11.79 -11.76
CA PRO A 385 -7.05 -12.34 -10.86
C PRO A 385 -6.49 -13.10 -9.65
N ILE A 386 -5.28 -13.68 -9.74
CA ILE A 386 -4.60 -14.31 -8.61
C ILE A 386 -4.22 -13.24 -7.57
N PHE A 387 -3.58 -12.15 -8.00
CA PHE A 387 -3.26 -11.04 -7.10
C PHE A 387 -4.51 -10.40 -6.48
N ALA A 388 -5.58 -10.24 -7.26
CA ALA A 388 -6.85 -9.71 -6.76
C ALA A 388 -7.46 -10.59 -5.66
N ALA A 389 -7.33 -11.92 -5.76
CA ALA A 389 -7.76 -12.83 -4.70
C ALA A 389 -6.95 -12.66 -3.40
N LEU A 390 -5.63 -12.43 -3.51
CA LEU A 390 -4.80 -12.09 -2.35
C LEU A 390 -5.26 -10.78 -1.68
N TYR A 391 -5.63 -9.78 -2.49
CA TYR A 391 -6.09 -8.47 -2.02
C TYR A 391 -7.36 -8.56 -1.17
N CYS A 392 -8.31 -9.44 -1.53
CA CYS A 392 -9.50 -9.71 -0.72
C CYS A 392 -9.17 -10.02 0.74
N LEU A 393 -8.08 -10.76 0.98
CA LEU A 393 -7.64 -11.13 2.32
C LEU A 393 -6.79 -10.04 2.97
N PHE A 394 -5.79 -9.50 2.26
CA PHE A 394 -4.85 -8.54 2.82
C PHE A 394 -5.49 -7.21 3.19
N PHE A 395 -6.37 -6.69 2.33
CA PHE A 395 -7.09 -5.44 2.61
C PHE A 395 -8.08 -5.60 3.77
N ALA A 396 -8.70 -6.78 3.90
CA ALA A 396 -9.53 -7.10 5.04
C ALA A 396 -8.72 -7.12 6.36
N TYR A 397 -7.51 -7.69 6.36
CA TYR A 397 -6.61 -7.59 7.51
C TYR A 397 -6.27 -6.14 7.84
N VAL A 398 -5.84 -5.33 6.86
CA VAL A 398 -5.52 -3.91 7.13
C VAL A 398 -6.74 -3.14 7.66
N GLY A 399 -7.94 -3.41 7.14
CA GLY A 399 -9.17 -2.84 7.67
C GLY A 399 -9.43 -3.24 9.13
N ALA A 400 -9.24 -4.53 9.44
CA ALA A 400 -9.43 -5.08 10.78
C ALA A 400 -8.46 -4.49 11.82
N VAL A 401 -7.20 -4.22 11.46
CA VAL A 401 -6.28 -3.56 12.40
C VAL A 401 -6.68 -2.12 12.69
N GLY A 402 -7.27 -1.43 11.73
CA GLY A 402 -7.89 -0.12 11.97
C GLY A 402 -8.97 -0.20 13.05
N LEU A 403 -9.90 -1.15 12.91
CA LEU A 403 -10.93 -1.40 13.93
C LEU A 403 -10.34 -1.81 15.28
N SER A 404 -9.19 -2.49 15.30
CA SER A 404 -8.54 -2.90 16.54
C SER A 404 -8.14 -1.73 17.45
N PHE A 405 -7.94 -0.52 16.91
CA PHE A 405 -7.67 0.69 17.71
C PHE A 405 -8.86 1.13 18.58
N LEU A 406 -10.07 0.62 18.31
CA LEU A 406 -11.24 0.85 19.16
C LEU A 406 -11.05 0.31 20.58
N GLN A 407 -10.14 -0.65 20.79
CA GLN A 407 -9.81 -1.15 22.13
C GLN A 407 -9.30 -0.04 23.07
N PHE A 408 -8.74 1.04 22.52
CA PHE A 408 -8.27 2.18 23.31
C PHE A 408 -9.36 3.21 23.58
N CYS A 409 -10.55 3.08 22.97
CA CYS A 409 -11.61 4.08 23.00
C CYS A 409 -12.80 3.64 23.85
N ASN A 410 -13.52 4.60 24.41
CA ASN A 410 -14.79 4.36 25.10
C ASN A 410 -15.95 4.33 24.09
N LEU A 411 -16.37 3.12 23.70
CA LEU A 411 -17.49 2.91 22.78
C LEU A 411 -18.87 3.17 23.39
N ASN A 412 -18.98 3.40 24.70
CA ASN A 412 -20.25 3.77 25.33
C ASN A 412 -20.59 5.24 25.15
N SER A 413 -19.60 6.08 24.80
CA SER A 413 -19.77 7.52 24.58
C SER A 413 -20.47 7.82 23.25
N PHE A 414 -21.56 8.60 23.29
CA PHE A 414 -22.29 9.02 22.08
C PHE A 414 -21.41 9.83 21.12
N ARG A 415 -20.50 10.67 21.66
CA ARG A 415 -19.51 11.42 20.87
C ARG A 415 -18.61 10.48 20.07
N THR A 416 -18.07 9.44 20.72
CA THR A 416 -17.22 8.43 20.07
C THR A 416 -17.97 7.72 18.96
N LYS A 417 -19.21 7.27 19.22
CA LYS A 417 -20.05 6.61 18.22
C LYS A 417 -20.34 7.53 17.02
N PHE A 418 -20.68 8.79 17.28
CA PHE A 418 -20.95 9.77 16.23
C PHE A 418 -19.72 9.99 15.35
N ILE A 419 -18.56 10.31 15.94
CA ILE A 419 -17.32 10.54 15.17
C ILE A 419 -16.95 9.30 14.35
N LEU A 420 -16.97 8.12 14.96
CA LEU A 420 -16.65 6.86 14.28
C LEU A 420 -17.61 6.60 13.12
N GLY A 421 -18.91 6.53 13.41
CA GLY A 421 -19.93 6.18 12.42
C GLY A 421 -20.02 7.19 11.29
N PHE A 422 -20.04 8.48 11.61
CA PHE A 422 -20.14 9.54 10.62
C PHE A 422 -18.91 9.60 9.71
N SER A 423 -17.70 9.44 10.26
CA SER A 423 -16.47 9.49 9.46
C SER A 423 -16.32 8.28 8.54
N VAL A 424 -16.67 7.08 9.01
CA VAL A 424 -16.68 5.88 8.16
C VAL A 424 -17.74 6.00 7.07
N PHE A 425 -18.94 6.47 7.41
CA PHE A 425 -20.03 6.65 6.45
C PHE A 425 -19.67 7.66 5.36
N LEU A 426 -19.18 8.85 5.72
CA LEU A 426 -18.72 9.84 4.73
C LEU A 426 -17.50 9.36 3.95
N GLY A 427 -16.61 8.62 4.61
CA GLY A 427 -15.45 7.98 3.98
C GLY A 427 -15.80 6.99 2.89
N LEU A 428 -16.99 6.40 2.91
CA LEU A 428 -17.52 5.57 1.81
C LEU A 428 -18.37 6.40 0.85
N SER A 429 -19.31 7.18 1.39
CA SER A 429 -20.35 7.85 0.61
C SER A 429 -19.81 8.94 -0.32
N ILE A 430 -18.81 9.71 0.11
CA ILE A 430 -18.26 10.80 -0.72
C ILE A 430 -17.44 10.22 -1.89
N PRO A 431 -16.44 9.34 -1.66
CA PRO A 431 -15.71 8.71 -2.77
C PRO A 431 -16.61 7.97 -3.74
N GLN A 432 -17.61 7.23 -3.24
CA GLN A 432 -18.58 6.55 -4.10
C GLN A 432 -19.27 7.54 -5.05
N TYR A 433 -19.74 8.68 -4.53
CA TYR A 433 -20.34 9.73 -5.37
C TYR A 433 -19.36 10.25 -6.44
N PHE A 434 -18.12 10.55 -6.06
CA PHE A 434 -17.11 11.05 -7.00
C PHE A 434 -16.78 10.00 -8.08
N ASN A 435 -16.61 8.74 -7.70
CA ASN A 435 -16.27 7.64 -8.61
C ASN A 435 -17.43 7.31 -9.57
N GLU A 436 -18.66 7.23 -9.06
CA GLU A 436 -19.85 7.04 -9.91
C GLU A 436 -20.06 8.21 -10.88
N TYR A 437 -19.86 9.44 -10.41
CA TYR A 437 -19.99 10.61 -11.26
C TYR A 437 -18.99 10.58 -12.42
N ILE A 438 -17.73 10.18 -12.16
CA ILE A 438 -16.71 9.97 -13.20
C ILE A 438 -17.13 8.86 -14.15
N ALA A 439 -17.63 7.73 -13.63
CA ALA A 439 -18.04 6.59 -14.45
C ALA A 439 -19.19 6.94 -15.42
N ILE A 440 -20.15 7.76 -14.99
CA ILE A 440 -21.32 8.15 -15.79
C ILE A 440 -20.98 9.30 -16.76
N ASN A 441 -20.29 10.33 -16.29
CA ASN A 441 -20.10 11.57 -17.05
C ASN A 441 -18.75 11.66 -17.78
N GLY A 442 -17.85 10.70 -17.56
CA GLY A 442 -16.48 10.71 -18.10
C GLY A 442 -15.58 11.82 -17.53
N ARG A 443 -16.03 12.51 -16.48
CA ARG A 443 -15.31 13.63 -15.83
C ARG A 443 -15.72 13.73 -14.36
N GLY A 444 -14.84 14.30 -13.53
CA GLY A 444 -15.13 14.51 -12.11
C GLY A 444 -16.24 15.53 -11.83
N PRO A 445 -16.88 15.49 -10.65
CA PRO A 445 -17.91 16.46 -10.25
C PRO A 445 -17.44 17.92 -10.35
N VAL A 446 -16.18 18.17 -9.98
CA VAL A 446 -15.56 19.49 -10.18
C VAL A 446 -14.97 19.54 -11.57
N HIS A 447 -15.58 20.36 -12.42
CA HIS A 447 -15.16 20.54 -13.80
C HIS A 447 -15.14 22.02 -14.21
N THR A 448 -13.95 22.59 -14.14
CA THR A 448 -13.61 23.95 -14.60
C THR A 448 -12.68 23.87 -15.80
N SER A 449 -12.40 25.01 -16.44
CA SER A 449 -11.37 25.12 -17.49
C SER A 449 -9.96 24.83 -16.96
N ALA A 450 -9.74 24.94 -15.64
CA ALA A 450 -8.48 24.64 -14.98
C ALA A 450 -8.41 23.15 -14.59
N ARG A 451 -7.82 22.31 -15.46
CA ARG A 451 -7.68 20.85 -15.18
C ARG A 451 -6.97 20.56 -13.87
N TRP A 452 -5.91 21.32 -13.57
CA TRP A 452 -5.17 21.18 -12.32
C TRP A 452 -6.06 21.38 -11.09
N PHE A 453 -6.96 22.37 -11.13
CA PHE A 453 -7.90 22.63 -10.03
C PHE A 453 -8.91 21.49 -9.90
N ASN A 454 -9.40 20.96 -11.03
CA ASN A 454 -10.29 19.81 -11.04
C ASN A 454 -9.62 18.61 -10.35
N ASP A 455 -8.38 18.30 -10.70
CA ASP A 455 -7.64 17.19 -10.10
C ASP A 455 -7.35 17.44 -8.61
N MET A 456 -7.01 18.67 -8.24
CA MET A 456 -6.78 19.05 -6.84
C MET A 456 -7.98 18.81 -5.93
N VAL A 457 -9.20 18.86 -6.47
CA VAL A 457 -10.44 18.62 -5.71
C VAL A 457 -10.93 17.18 -5.90
N ASN A 458 -10.99 16.68 -7.12
CA ASN A 458 -11.56 15.36 -7.38
C ASN A 458 -10.70 14.24 -6.76
N VAL A 459 -9.37 14.31 -6.82
CA VAL A 459 -8.49 13.22 -6.36
C VAL A 459 -8.61 12.96 -4.86
N PRO A 460 -8.56 13.97 -3.97
CA PRO A 460 -8.71 13.71 -2.54
C PRO A 460 -10.10 13.21 -2.15
N PHE A 461 -11.16 13.71 -2.79
CA PHE A 461 -12.53 13.26 -2.48
C PHE A 461 -12.89 11.90 -3.07
N SER A 462 -12.11 11.39 -4.04
CA SER A 462 -12.16 10.00 -4.51
C SER A 462 -11.39 9.02 -3.60
N SER A 463 -10.66 9.49 -2.58
CA SER A 463 -9.93 8.61 -1.65
C SER A 463 -10.71 8.41 -0.36
N GLU A 464 -11.14 7.17 -0.12
CA GLU A 464 -11.84 6.75 1.09
C GLU A 464 -11.05 7.00 2.38
N PRO A 465 -9.78 6.57 2.51
CA PRO A 465 -8.98 6.87 3.68
C PRO A 465 -8.74 8.37 3.91
N PHE A 466 -8.60 9.17 2.85
CA PHE A 466 -8.45 10.61 2.98
C PHE A 466 -9.69 11.26 3.60
N VAL A 467 -10.86 10.98 3.04
CA VAL A 467 -12.13 11.54 3.51
C VAL A 467 -12.42 11.07 4.94
N ALA A 468 -12.35 9.76 5.19
CA ALA A 468 -12.61 9.20 6.51
C ALA A 468 -11.65 9.75 7.57
N GLY A 469 -10.36 9.83 7.24
CA GLY A 469 -9.32 10.31 8.13
C GLY A 469 -9.48 11.80 8.47
N ILE A 470 -9.74 12.66 7.48
CA ILE A 470 -9.89 14.10 7.71
C ILE A 470 -11.16 14.42 8.50
N VAL A 471 -12.29 13.78 8.17
CA VAL A 471 -13.54 13.97 8.92
C VAL A 471 -13.35 13.52 10.37
N ALA A 472 -12.75 12.35 10.60
CA ALA A 472 -12.50 11.85 11.94
C ALA A 472 -11.53 12.74 12.73
N TYR A 473 -10.45 13.17 12.08
CA TYR A 473 -9.46 14.05 12.66
C TYR A 473 -10.04 15.42 13.04
N PHE A 474 -10.82 16.02 12.15
CA PHE A 474 -11.45 17.31 12.39
C PHE A 474 -12.46 17.24 13.53
N LEU A 475 -13.37 16.27 13.48
CA LEU A 475 -14.41 16.11 14.50
C LEU A 475 -13.81 15.75 15.87
N ASP A 476 -12.81 14.86 15.92
CA ASP A 476 -12.20 14.48 17.20
C ASP A 476 -11.41 15.61 17.86
N ASN A 477 -10.91 16.58 17.10
CA ASN A 477 -10.17 17.72 17.66
C ASN A 477 -11.05 18.94 17.94
N THR A 478 -12.24 19.04 17.35
CA THR A 478 -13.14 20.21 17.51
C THR A 478 -14.35 19.94 18.40
N LEU A 479 -14.98 18.77 18.30
CA LEU A 479 -16.21 18.48 19.05
C LEU A 479 -15.97 18.36 20.55
N HIS A 480 -16.70 19.17 21.31
CA HIS A 480 -16.77 19.16 22.78
C HIS A 480 -15.42 19.29 23.50
N LYS A 481 -14.39 19.85 22.86
CA LYS A 481 -12.97 19.87 23.31
C LYS A 481 -12.73 20.24 24.79
N ARG A 482 -13.63 20.98 25.44
CA ARG A 482 -13.51 21.43 26.83
C ARG A 482 -13.90 20.37 27.88
N ASP A 483 -14.50 19.26 27.47
CA ASP A 483 -14.94 18.22 28.41
C ASP A 483 -13.77 17.36 28.88
N GLY A 484 -13.59 17.26 30.20
CA GLY A 484 -12.46 16.55 30.81
C GLY A 484 -12.42 15.03 30.51
N GLY A 485 -13.57 14.42 30.21
CA GLY A 485 -13.69 12.99 29.88
C GLY A 485 -13.15 12.60 28.50
N ILE A 486 -13.07 13.54 27.55
CA ILE A 486 -12.77 13.24 26.14
C ILE A 486 -11.39 12.62 25.97
N ARG A 487 -10.40 13.05 26.75
CA ARG A 487 -9.04 12.51 26.66
C ARG A 487 -9.01 11.00 26.94
N LYS A 488 -9.84 10.54 27.87
CA LYS A 488 -10.01 9.11 28.17
C LYS A 488 -10.84 8.44 27.09
N ASP A 489 -11.98 9.04 26.71
CA ASP A 489 -12.91 8.46 25.74
C ASP A 489 -12.30 8.22 24.36
N ARG A 490 -11.49 9.16 23.86
CA ARG A 490 -10.83 9.04 22.55
C ARG A 490 -9.55 8.19 22.58
N GLY A 491 -9.18 7.65 23.75
CA GLY A 491 -8.00 6.81 23.96
C GLY A 491 -6.65 7.53 23.96
N LYS A 492 -6.62 8.86 23.94
CA LYS A 492 -5.37 9.64 23.80
C LYS A 492 -4.35 9.34 24.89
N HIS A 493 -4.81 9.12 26.13
CA HIS A 493 -3.95 8.78 27.26
C HIS A 493 -3.10 7.52 27.05
N TRP A 494 -3.56 6.55 26.25
CA TRP A 494 -2.77 5.37 25.90
C TRP A 494 -1.56 5.69 25.01
N TRP A 495 -1.67 6.73 24.18
CA TRP A 495 -0.62 7.12 23.23
C TRP A 495 0.29 8.23 23.73
N ASP A 496 -0.06 8.91 24.83
CA ASP A 496 0.74 10.02 25.37
C ASP A 496 2.18 9.59 25.71
N LYS A 497 2.39 8.34 26.16
CA LYS A 497 3.72 7.77 26.42
C LYS A 497 4.58 7.56 25.16
N PHE A 498 3.99 7.55 23.97
CA PHE A 498 4.68 7.41 22.69
C PHE A 498 4.80 8.74 21.93
N ARG A 499 4.39 9.85 22.55
CA ARG A 499 4.33 11.16 21.88
C ARG A 499 5.72 11.74 21.59
N SER A 500 6.70 11.38 22.39
CA SER A 500 8.11 11.72 22.20
C SER A 500 8.92 10.43 22.13
N PHE A 501 10.00 10.45 21.36
CA PHE A 501 10.83 9.28 21.12
C PHE A 501 11.49 8.74 22.41
N ASP A 502 11.90 9.64 23.30
CA ASP A 502 12.71 9.28 24.48
C ASP A 502 11.90 8.82 25.71
N ILE A 503 10.57 8.82 25.64
CA ILE A 503 9.72 8.50 26.80
C ILE A 503 9.58 6.98 27.02
N ASP A 504 9.39 6.20 25.96
CA ASP A 504 9.30 4.74 26.03
C ASP A 504 10.58 4.12 25.47
N THR A 505 11.30 3.37 26.31
CA THR A 505 12.59 2.76 25.99
C THR A 505 12.51 1.79 24.80
N ARG A 506 11.35 1.17 24.54
CA ARG A 506 11.16 0.28 23.38
C ARG A 506 11.16 1.04 22.06
N SER A 507 10.91 2.35 22.08
CA SER A 507 11.01 3.20 20.88
C SER A 507 12.41 3.15 20.28
N GLU A 508 13.43 3.09 21.13
CA GLU A 508 14.82 2.96 20.69
C GLU A 508 15.05 1.61 20.00
N GLU A 509 14.52 0.51 20.55
CA GLU A 509 14.63 -0.81 19.95
C GLU A 509 13.99 -0.86 18.54
N PHE A 510 12.79 -0.31 18.38
CA PHE A 510 12.03 -0.43 17.13
C PHE A 510 12.43 0.62 16.07
N TYR A 511 12.76 1.83 16.48
CA TYR A 511 12.78 2.99 15.59
C TYR A 511 14.14 3.72 15.50
N SER A 512 15.14 3.27 16.24
CA SER A 512 16.51 3.82 16.16
C SER A 512 17.12 3.60 14.78
N LEU A 513 17.78 4.63 14.26
CA LEU A 513 18.60 4.58 13.06
C LEU A 513 19.86 3.73 13.26
N PRO A 514 20.37 3.08 12.21
CA PRO A 514 21.60 2.29 12.28
C PRO A 514 22.81 3.19 12.58
N PHE A 515 23.91 2.59 13.04
CA PHE A 515 25.19 3.26 13.26
C PHE A 515 25.13 4.48 14.19
N ASN A 516 24.19 4.52 15.15
CA ASN A 516 23.97 5.66 16.05
C ASN A 516 23.70 7.00 15.33
N LEU A 517 23.17 6.96 14.11
CA LEU A 517 22.79 8.15 13.35
C LEU A 517 21.71 9.01 14.04
N ASN A 518 21.01 8.47 15.04
CA ASN A 518 20.07 9.23 15.88
C ASN A 518 20.72 10.43 16.56
N LYS A 519 22.04 10.41 16.79
CA LYS A 519 22.79 11.54 17.34
C LYS A 519 22.81 12.75 16.40
N TYR A 520 22.78 12.51 15.09
CA TYR A 520 22.85 13.54 14.05
C TYR A 520 21.46 13.91 13.50
N PHE A 521 20.53 12.96 13.54
CA PHE A 521 19.13 13.15 13.13
C PHE A 521 18.20 12.82 14.32
N PRO A 522 18.20 13.68 15.36
CA PRO A 522 17.40 13.43 16.55
C PRO A 522 15.92 13.37 16.19
N SER A 523 15.26 12.32 16.65
CA SER A 523 13.81 12.10 16.55
C SER A 523 13.02 12.94 17.57
N VAL A 524 13.60 14.00 18.12
CA VAL A 524 13.03 14.84 19.19
C VAL A 524 11.97 15.78 18.66
#